data_AF-A0A6J4EDU6-F1
#
_entry.id   AF-A0A6J4EDU6-F1
#
_cell.length_a   1.000
_cell.length_b   1.000
_cell.length_c   1.000
_cell.angle_alpha   90.00
_cell.angle_beta   90.00
_cell.angle_gamma   90.00
#
_symmetry.space_group_name_H-M   'P 1'
#
loop_
_entity.id
_entity.type
_entity.pdbx_description
1 polymer ?
#
loop_
_entity_poly.entity_id
_entity_poly.type
_entity_poly.pdbx_seq_one_letter_code
_entity_poly.pdbx_strand_id
1 'polypeptide(L)'
;MAVMIDKPSPFALPRKVMTEIERRFLKLAAEELASTKPGGTQALAALLDLVASWHGDRAGKPFHEYGRGWVAEGNARHPAADALLRDLFGLNNEPDPRRAA
;
A
#
# COMPACT_ATOMS: atom_id res chain seq x y z
N MET A 1 -14.61 -33.00 32.63
CA MET A 1 -14.71 -32.11 31.46
C MET A 1 -13.30 -31.72 31.06
N ALA A 2 -12.84 -32.10 29.86
CA ALA A 2 -11.51 -31.75 29.36
C ALA A 2 -11.61 -30.46 28.54
N VAL A 3 -10.82 -29.45 28.91
CA VAL A 3 -10.67 -28.21 28.15
C VAL A 3 -9.80 -28.53 26.92
N MET A 4 -10.45 -28.58 25.75
CA MET A 4 -9.79 -28.63 24.45
C MET A 4 -9.14 -27.26 24.20
N ILE A 5 -7.84 -27.15 24.46
CA ILE A 5 -7.03 -26.03 23.97
C ILE A 5 -6.84 -26.28 22.46
N ASP A 6 -7.61 -25.54 21.65
CA ASP A 6 -7.48 -25.54 20.20
C ASP A 6 -6.04 -25.16 19.83
N LYS A 7 -5.30 -26.12 19.29
CA LYS A 7 -3.91 -25.93 18.87
C LYS A 7 -3.95 -25.09 17.59
N PRO A 8 -3.27 -23.92 17.53
CA PRO A 8 -3.37 -23.06 16.36
C PRO A 8 -2.98 -23.84 15.10
N SER A 9 -3.89 -23.85 14.11
CA SER A 9 -3.66 -24.52 12.84
C SER A 9 -2.38 -23.98 12.20
N PRO A 10 -1.45 -24.84 11.72
CA PRO A 10 -0.28 -24.39 10.97
C PRO A 10 -0.66 -23.73 9.63
N PHE A 11 -1.94 -23.79 9.24
CA PHE A 11 -2.52 -23.11 8.09
C PHE A 11 -3.23 -21.80 8.43
N ALA A 12 -3.20 -21.34 9.69
CA ALA A 12 -3.67 -20.01 10.03
C ALA A 12 -2.69 -18.99 9.42
N LEU A 13 -3.04 -18.49 8.23
CA LEU A 13 -2.33 -17.36 7.63
C LEU A 13 -2.25 -16.23 8.66
N PRO A 14 -1.16 -15.44 8.69
CA PRO A 14 -1.11 -14.25 9.50
C PRO A 14 -2.37 -13.43 9.22
N ARG A 15 -3.13 -13.08 10.27
CA ARG A 15 -4.25 -12.15 10.11
C ARG A 15 -3.65 -10.77 9.85
N LYS A 16 -3.26 -10.54 8.60
CA LYS A 16 -2.79 -9.25 8.10
C LYS A 16 -3.94 -8.26 8.29
N VAL A 17 -3.71 -7.30 9.16
CA VAL A 17 -4.68 -6.26 9.47
C VAL A 17 -3.96 -4.94 9.31
N MET A 18 -4.50 -4.06 8.47
CA MET A 18 -4.03 -2.68 8.43
C MET A 18 -4.30 -2.03 9.78
N THR A 19 -3.31 -1.30 10.29
CA THR A 19 -3.47 -0.41 11.44
C THR A 19 -4.49 0.70 11.14
N GLU A 20 -4.92 1.43 12.17
CA GLU A 20 -5.79 2.60 11.97
C GLU A 20 -5.13 3.66 11.07
N ILE A 21 -3.83 3.88 11.26
CA ILE A 21 -3.03 4.82 10.47
C ILE A 21 -2.99 4.38 9.00
N GLU A 22 -2.74 3.10 8.73
CA GLU A 22 -2.72 2.57 7.35
C GLU A 22 -4.08 2.65 6.66
N ARG A 23 -5.17 2.39 7.38
CA ARG A 23 -6.53 2.58 6.85
C ARG A 23 -6.82 4.05 6.55
N ARG A 24 -6.40 4.96 7.41
CA ARG A 24 -6.56 6.41 7.19
C ARG A 24 -5.72 6.89 6.01
N PHE A 25 -4.48 6.43 5.91
CA PHE A 25 -3.61 6.65 4.76
C PHE A 25 -4.30 6.23 3.47
N LEU A 26 -4.85 5.02 3.41
CA LEU A 26 -5.48 4.50 2.19
C LEU A 26 -6.70 5.32 1.75
N LYS A 27 -7.53 5.76 2.71
CA LYS A 27 -8.71 6.61 2.43
C LYS A 27 -8.30 7.96 1.83
N LEU A 28 -7.35 8.65 2.48
CA LEU A 28 -6.86 9.94 2.00
C LEU A 28 -6.17 9.81 0.64
N ALA A 29 -5.37 8.77 0.45
CA ALA A 29 -4.74 8.49 -0.84
C ALA A 29 -5.78 8.29 -1.96
N ALA A 30 -6.86 7.56 -1.69
CA ALA A 30 -7.92 7.35 -2.69
C ALA A 30 -8.63 8.66 -3.06
N GLU A 31 -8.95 9.51 -2.09
CA GLU A 31 -9.59 10.82 -2.31
C GLU A 31 -8.70 11.75 -3.16
N GLU A 32 -7.40 11.82 -2.82
CA GLU A 32 -6.42 12.63 -3.54
C GLU A 32 -6.21 12.13 -4.98
N LEU A 33 -6.01 10.82 -5.15
CA LEU A 33 -5.79 10.22 -6.46
C LEU A 33 -7.02 10.33 -7.36
N ALA A 34 -8.24 10.23 -6.83
CA ALA A 34 -9.45 10.40 -7.61
C ALA A 34 -9.58 11.82 -8.20
N SER A 35 -9.03 12.83 -7.52
CA SER A 35 -9.05 14.23 -7.93
C SER A 35 -7.83 14.61 -8.78
N THR A 36 -6.76 13.82 -8.75
CA THR A 36 -5.49 14.11 -9.41
C THR A 36 -5.53 13.88 -10.91
N LYS A 37 -5.06 14.88 -11.68
CA LYS A 37 -4.84 14.78 -13.12
C LYS A 37 -3.50 15.41 -13.50
N PRO A 38 -2.71 14.79 -14.41
CA PRO A 38 -2.95 13.51 -15.08
C PRO A 38 -2.60 12.29 -14.20
N GLY A 39 -3.12 11.11 -14.55
CA GLY A 39 -2.65 9.83 -14.00
C GLY A 39 -3.35 9.31 -12.74
N GLY A 40 -4.25 10.07 -12.12
CA GLY A 40 -4.92 9.69 -10.87
C GLY A 40 -5.72 8.40 -10.95
N THR A 41 -6.48 8.18 -12.03
CA THR A 41 -7.22 6.92 -12.25
C THR A 41 -6.29 5.72 -12.37
N GLN A 42 -5.18 5.85 -13.10
CA GLN A 42 -4.18 4.79 -13.23
C GLN A 42 -3.49 4.50 -11.89
N ALA A 43 -3.18 5.54 -11.10
CA ALA A 43 -2.64 5.40 -9.76
C ALA A 43 -3.62 4.70 -8.81
N LEU A 44 -4.91 5.02 -8.88
CA LEU A 44 -5.94 4.35 -8.08
C LEU A 44 -6.05 2.87 -8.44
N ALA A 45 -6.02 2.53 -9.74
CA ALA A 45 -6.00 1.14 -10.19
C ALA A 45 -4.76 0.39 -9.69
N ALA A 46 -3.58 1.01 -9.77
CA ALA A 46 -2.33 0.44 -9.24
C ALA A 46 -2.35 0.29 -7.71
N LEU A 47 -2.97 1.23 -6.98
CA LEU A 47 -3.15 1.14 -5.53
C LEU A 47 -4.05 -0.04 -5.13
N LEU A 48 -5.11 -0.32 -5.90
CA LEU A 48 -5.95 -1.50 -5.68
C LEU A 48 -5.20 -2.81 -5.95
N ASP A 49 -4.36 -2.84 -6.98
CA ASP A 49 -3.50 -4.00 -7.28
C ASP A 49 -2.47 -4.24 -6.16
N LEU A 50 -1.87 -3.17 -5.62
CA LEU A 50 -0.99 -3.23 -4.45
C LEU A 50 -1.71 -3.82 -3.23
N VAL A 51 -2.94 -3.36 -2.92
CA VAL A 51 -3.73 -3.89 -1.79
C VAL A 51 -4.05 -5.38 -1.99
N ALA A 52 -4.46 -5.79 -3.19
CA ALA A 52 -4.70 -7.19 -3.51
C ALA A 52 -3.42 -8.04 -3.37
N SER A 53 -2.29 -7.52 -3.87
CA SER A 53 -0.97 -8.16 -3.78
C SER A 53 -0.52 -8.34 -2.32
N TRP A 54 -0.71 -7.33 -1.47
CA TRP A 54 -0.39 -7.41 -0.04
C TRP A 54 -1.22 -8.49 0.67
N HIS A 55 -2.51 -8.61 0.34
CA HIS A 55 -3.38 -9.65 0.90
C HIS A 55 -3.04 -11.06 0.39
N GLY A 56 -2.55 -11.18 -0.85
CA GLY A 56 -2.10 -12.45 -1.44
C GLY A 56 -0.73 -12.91 -0.96
N ASP A 57 0.12 -11.98 -0.54
CA ASP A 57 1.45 -12.27 0.00
C ASP A 57 1.36 -12.97 1.38
N ARG A 58 2.24 -13.93 1.64
CA ARG A 58 2.27 -14.69 2.91
C ARG A 58 3.15 -14.05 3.98
N ALA A 59 4.06 -13.14 3.61
CA ALA A 59 4.96 -12.51 4.56
C ALA A 59 4.20 -11.53 5.47
N GLY A 60 4.50 -11.52 6.77
CA GLY A 60 3.80 -10.69 7.75
C GLY A 60 4.14 -9.19 7.72
N LYS A 61 4.53 -8.63 6.56
CA LYS A 61 4.93 -7.22 6.47
C LYS A 61 3.72 -6.29 6.67
N PRO A 62 3.88 -5.19 7.43
CA PRO A 62 2.90 -4.09 7.46
C PRO A 62 2.61 -3.57 6.04
N PHE A 63 1.40 -3.06 5.82
CA PHE A 63 0.97 -2.61 4.49
C PHE A 63 1.87 -1.51 3.95
N HIS A 64 2.24 -0.53 4.77
CA HIS A 64 3.09 0.58 4.32
C HIS A 64 4.51 0.11 3.91
N GLU A 65 5.10 -0.83 4.66
CA GLU A 65 6.41 -1.41 4.33
C GLU A 65 6.34 -2.22 3.03
N TYR A 66 5.30 -3.06 2.90
CA TYR A 66 5.08 -3.83 1.68
C TYR A 66 4.91 -2.91 0.46
N GLY A 67 4.08 -1.86 0.59
CA GLY A 67 3.80 -0.93 -0.50
C GLY A 67 5.05 -0.19 -0.98
N ARG A 68 5.95 0.23 -0.08
CA ARG A 68 7.24 0.82 -0.47
C ARG A 68 8.07 -0.12 -1.35
N GLY A 69 8.17 -1.40 -0.97
CA GLY A 69 8.87 -2.41 -1.77
C GLY A 69 8.20 -2.63 -3.12
N TRP A 70 6.87 -2.82 -3.11
CA TRP A 70 6.07 -3.06 -4.31
C TRP A 70 6.20 -1.92 -5.34
N VAL A 71 6.21 -0.66 -4.88
CA VAL A 71 6.40 0.51 -5.77
C VAL A 71 7.86 0.63 -6.23
N ALA A 72 8.84 0.37 -5.36
CA ALA A 72 10.25 0.40 -5.72
C ALA A 72 10.60 -0.65 -6.81
N GLU A 73 9.90 -1.77 -6.83
CA GLU A 73 10.02 -2.81 -7.86
C GLU A 73 9.40 -2.40 -9.22
N GLY A 74 8.69 -1.26 -9.30
CA GLY A 74 8.11 -0.75 -10.54
C GLY A 74 6.79 -1.40 -10.94
N ASN A 75 6.08 -2.02 -9.99
CA ASN A 75 4.86 -2.78 -10.27
C ASN A 75 3.66 -1.92 -10.73
N ALA A 76 3.73 -0.58 -10.62
CA ALA A 76 2.66 0.33 -11.03
C ALA A 76 2.44 0.42 -12.56
N ARG A 77 3.40 -0.05 -13.37
CA ARG A 77 3.38 -0.22 -14.86
C ARG A 77 3.08 1.04 -15.72
N HIS A 78 2.51 2.10 -15.17
CA HIS A 78 2.21 3.34 -15.85
C HIS A 78 3.04 4.49 -15.26
N PRO A 79 3.84 5.23 -16.06
CA PRO A 79 4.79 6.22 -15.53
C PRO A 79 4.17 7.29 -14.63
N ALA A 80 3.01 7.83 -15.01
CA ALA A 80 2.32 8.83 -14.18
C ALA A 80 1.75 8.23 -12.88
N ALA A 81 1.35 6.96 -12.89
CA ALA A 81 0.85 6.28 -11.70
C ALA A 81 1.99 5.96 -10.74
N ASP A 82 3.10 5.48 -11.30
CA ASP A 82 4.35 5.18 -10.60
C ASP A 82 4.89 6.42 -9.89
N ALA A 83 4.91 7.57 -10.56
CA ALA A 83 5.31 8.84 -9.94
C ALA A 83 4.41 9.22 -8.74
N LEU A 84 3.09 9.15 -8.90
CA LEU A 84 2.13 9.46 -7.84
C LEU A 84 2.22 8.49 -6.65
N LEU A 85 2.40 7.20 -6.91
CA LEU A 85 2.60 6.21 -5.86
C LEU A 85 3.95 6.40 -5.15
N ARG A 86 5.02 6.76 -5.87
CA ARG A 86 6.29 7.11 -5.22
C ARG A 86 6.16 8.32 -4.30
N ASP A 87 5.41 9.35 -4.69
CA ASP A 87 5.10 10.48 -3.82
C ASP A 87 4.34 10.01 -2.57
N LEU A 88 3.24 9.24 -2.76
CA LEU A 88 2.42 8.74 -1.66
C LEU A 88 3.18 7.88 -0.64
N PHE A 89 4.14 7.07 -1.11
CA PHE A 89 4.95 6.19 -0.27
C PHE A 89 6.28 6.81 0.19
N GLY A 90 6.50 8.10 -0.08
CA GLY A 90 7.72 8.82 0.33
C GLY A 90 8.99 8.24 -0.29
N LEU A 91 8.91 7.80 -1.55
CA LEU A 91 10.03 7.26 -2.32
C LEU A 91 10.69 8.31 -3.21
N ASN A 92 10.02 9.44 -3.44
CA ASN A 92 10.63 10.60 -4.10
C ASN A 92 11.43 11.38 -3.06
N ASN A 93 12.72 11.05 -2.96
CA ASN A 93 13.70 11.75 -2.14
C ASN A 93 14.39 12.84 -2.96
N GLU A 94 13.69 13.93 -3.24
CA GLU A 94 14.35 15.19 -3.58
C GLU A 94 13.48 16.30 -3.00
N PRO A 95 13.99 17.14 -2.07
CA PRO A 95 13.28 18.37 -1.74
C PRO A 95 13.19 19.21 -3.02
N ASP A 96 12.00 19.30 -3.62
CA ASP A 96 11.78 20.20 -4.75
C ASP A 96 11.95 21.64 -4.24
N PRO A 97 13.01 22.38 -4.63
CA PRO A 97 13.22 23.75 -4.18
C PRO A 97 12.10 24.70 -4.63
N ARG A 98 11.20 24.27 -5.53
CA ARG A 98 10.01 25.03 -5.96
C ARG A 98 8.78 24.81 -5.09
N ARG A 99 8.78 23.80 -4.21
CA ARG A 99 7.69 23.57 -3.23
C ARG A 99 7.95 24.19 -1.86
N ALA A 100 9.14 24.76 -1.65
CA ALA A 100 9.56 25.42 -0.41
C ALA A 100 9.48 26.97 -0.46
N ALA A 101 8.86 27.53 -1.50
CA ALA A 101 8.76 28.98 -1.74
C ALA A 101 7.31 29.46 -1.81
#